data_AF-A0A8S3ZUA1-F1
#
_entry.id   AF-A0A8S3ZUA1-F1
#
_cell.length_a   1.000
_cell.length_b   1.000
_cell.length_c   1.000
_cell.angle_alpha   90.00
_cell.angle_beta   90.00
_cell.angle_gamma   90.00
#
_symmetry.space_group_name_H-M   'P 1'
#
loop_
_entity.id
_entity.type
_entity.pdbx_description
1 polymer ?
#
loop_
_entity_poly.entity_id
_entity_poly.type
_entity_poly.pdbx_seq_one_letter_code
_entity_poly.pdbx_strand_id
1 'polypeptide(L)'
;MAHLVAILGDTVEGKDGARVGVSSLADNDLLGLYFSAHWCPPCRNFTPVLVECYKSVTAAGKKWQIVFISFDRDITSCKDYYNTMPWLLLPFDSDLKEQLSETYGVRGIPALIFIDPKTGKLITANGRQAVEQDKTGEKFPWK
;
A
#
# COMPACT_ATOMS: atom_id res chain seq x y z
N MET A 1 -17.31 4.30 2.18
CA MET A 1 -17.18 3.47 0.95
C MET A 1 -16.96 4.30 -0.32
N ALA A 2 -17.82 5.28 -0.66
CA ALA A 2 -17.64 6.10 -1.86
C ALA A 2 -16.26 6.78 -1.98
N HIS A 3 -15.68 7.22 -0.85
CA HIS A 3 -14.37 7.87 -0.83
C HIS A 3 -13.22 6.96 -1.29
N LEU A 4 -13.22 5.68 -0.89
CA LEU A 4 -12.14 4.77 -1.30
C LEU A 4 -12.22 4.41 -2.77
N VAL A 5 -13.44 4.24 -3.30
CA VAL A 5 -13.65 3.98 -4.73
C VAL A 5 -13.16 5.16 -5.57
N ALA A 6 -13.36 6.40 -5.09
CA ALA A 6 -12.80 7.58 -5.75
C ALA A 6 -11.26 7.64 -5.72
N ILE A 7 -10.59 6.94 -4.79
CA ILE A 7 -9.13 6.93 -4.64
C ILE A 7 -8.51 5.76 -5.42
N LEU A 8 -9.08 4.56 -5.33
CA LEU A 8 -8.50 3.31 -5.84
C LEU A 8 -9.29 2.65 -6.97
N GLY A 9 -10.40 3.24 -7.40
CA GLY A 9 -11.34 2.63 -8.33
C GLY A 9 -12.21 1.57 -7.68
N ASP A 10 -12.91 0.77 -8.49
CA ASP A 10 -13.86 -0.22 -7.98
C ASP A 10 -13.18 -1.45 -7.38
N THR A 11 -12.04 -1.86 -7.94
CA THR A 11 -11.37 -3.11 -7.58
C THR A 11 -9.86 -2.97 -7.54
N VAL A 12 -9.24 -3.71 -6.60
CA VAL A 12 -7.80 -3.98 -6.56
C VAL A 12 -7.57 -5.49 -6.77
N GLU A 13 -6.33 -5.87 -7.05
CA GLU A 13 -5.93 -7.25 -7.31
C GLU A 13 -5.33 -7.87 -6.05
N GLY A 14 -5.80 -9.06 -5.70
CA GLY A 14 -5.17 -9.95 -4.74
C GLY A 14 -4.24 -10.95 -5.44
N LYS A 15 -3.80 -11.94 -4.68
CA LYS A 15 -3.01 -13.05 -5.21
C LYS A 15 -3.79 -13.83 -6.27
N ASP A 16 -3.03 -14.39 -7.21
CA ASP A 16 -3.53 -15.16 -8.35
C ASP A 16 -4.52 -14.39 -9.26
N GLY A 17 -4.49 -13.05 -9.22
CA GLY A 17 -5.37 -12.20 -10.03
C GLY A 17 -6.80 -12.09 -9.50
N ALA A 18 -7.05 -12.48 -8.24
CA ALA A 18 -8.35 -12.33 -7.61
C ALA A 18 -8.74 -10.85 -7.53
N ARG A 19 -9.93 -10.49 -8.03
CA ARG A 19 -10.44 -9.12 -7.91
C ARG A 19 -11.10 -8.91 -6.55
N VAL A 20 -10.63 -7.91 -5.82
CA VAL A 20 -11.14 -7.50 -4.50
C VAL A 20 -11.84 -6.16 -4.65
N GLY A 21 -13.12 -6.10 -4.30
CA GLY A 21 -13.85 -4.83 -4.27
C GLY A 21 -13.27 -3.88 -3.23
N VAL A 22 -12.95 -2.65 -3.65
CA VAL A 22 -12.32 -1.62 -2.79
C VAL A 22 -13.21 -1.25 -1.60
N SER A 23 -14.53 -1.41 -1.74
CA SER A 23 -15.50 -1.26 -0.64
C SER A 23 -15.17 -2.12 0.58
N SER A 24 -14.65 -3.34 0.39
CA SER A 24 -14.29 -4.24 1.49
C SER A 24 -13.10 -3.74 2.32
N LEU A 25 -12.30 -2.83 1.77
CA LEU A 25 -11.16 -2.25 2.48
C LEU A 25 -11.59 -1.27 3.58
N ALA A 26 -12.84 -0.78 3.55
CA ALA A 26 -13.40 0.13 4.56
C ALA A 26 -13.53 -0.51 5.96
N ASP A 27 -13.50 -1.84 6.05
CA ASP A 27 -13.55 -2.58 7.32
C ASP A 27 -12.21 -2.60 8.08
N ASN A 28 -11.15 -2.09 7.45
CA ASN A 28 -9.85 -1.91 8.08
C ASN A 28 -9.79 -0.64 8.93
N ASP A 29 -8.84 -0.59 9.86
CA ASP A 29 -8.54 0.58 10.67
C ASP A 29 -7.48 1.49 10.03
N LEU A 30 -6.72 0.94 9.07
CA LEU A 30 -5.67 1.64 8.34
C LEU A 30 -5.50 1.07 6.93
N LEU A 31 -5.28 1.95 5.96
CA LEU A 31 -4.92 1.58 4.59
C LEU A 31 -3.60 2.24 4.20
N GLY A 32 -2.63 1.43 3.78
CA GLY A 32 -1.35 1.88 3.25
C GLY A 32 -1.36 1.94 1.73
N LEU A 33 -0.99 3.09 1.15
CA LEU A 33 -0.70 3.24 -0.27
C LEU A 33 0.82 3.15 -0.43
N TYR A 34 1.29 2.04 -1.01
CA TYR A 34 2.71 1.74 -1.09
C TYR A 34 3.22 1.93 -2.53
N PHE A 35 3.95 3.02 -2.76
CA PHE A 35 4.54 3.37 -4.05
C PHE A 35 5.96 2.81 -4.12
N SER A 36 6.19 1.90 -5.05
CA SER A 36 7.46 1.16 -5.12
C SER A 36 7.69 0.52 -6.48
N ALA A 37 8.91 0.04 -6.73
CA ALA A 37 9.25 -0.68 -7.95
C ALA A 37 10.38 -1.68 -7.73
N HIS A 38 10.37 -2.77 -8.51
CA HIS A 38 11.39 -3.81 -8.42
C HIS A 38 12.77 -3.28 -8.77
N TRP A 39 12.88 -2.44 -9.80
CA TRP A 39 14.16 -1.90 -10.27
C TRP A 39 14.84 -0.96 -9.27
N CYS A 40 14.09 -0.41 -8.31
CA CYS A 40 14.55 0.56 -7.31
C CYS A 40 15.29 -0.11 -6.13
N PRO A 41 16.60 0.12 -5.94
CA PRO A 41 17.35 -0.48 -4.83
C PRO A 41 16.82 -0.16 -3.41
N PRO A 42 16.52 1.10 -3.05
CA PRO A 42 16.01 1.38 -1.70
C PRO A 42 14.62 0.74 -1.47
N CYS A 43 13.85 0.54 -2.53
CA CYS A 43 12.56 -0.15 -2.49
C CYS A 43 12.70 -1.63 -2.09
N ARG A 44 13.66 -2.33 -2.71
CA ARG A 44 13.98 -3.72 -2.38
C ARG A 44 14.50 -3.88 -0.95
N ASN A 45 15.16 -2.86 -0.39
CA ASN A 45 15.59 -2.87 1.01
C ASN A 45 14.44 -2.61 2.00
N PHE A 46 13.51 -1.72 1.65
CA PHE A 46 12.40 -1.37 2.54
C PHE A 46 11.28 -2.42 2.54
N THR A 47 11.04 -3.11 1.42
CA THR A 47 9.92 -4.07 1.31
C THR A 47 9.95 -5.19 2.34
N PRO A 48 11.08 -5.87 2.60
CA PRO A 48 11.15 -6.87 3.66
C PRO A 48 10.76 -6.32 5.04
N VAL A 49 11.20 -5.11 5.36
CA VAL A 49 10.87 -4.43 6.63
C VAL A 49 9.35 -4.18 6.72
N LEU A 50 8.74 -3.72 5.63
CA LEU A 50 7.30 -3.51 5.57
C LEU A 50 6.53 -4.83 5.66
N VAL A 51 7.03 -5.92 5.07
CA VAL A 51 6.44 -7.26 5.17
C VAL A 51 6.47 -7.78 6.61
N GLU A 52 7.59 -7.60 7.33
CA GLU A 52 7.70 -7.97 8.74
C GLU A 52 6.70 -7.20 9.61
N CYS A 53 6.63 -5.88 9.42
CA CYS A 53 5.67 -5.03 10.11
C CYS A 53 4.22 -5.44 9.80
N TYR A 54 3.90 -5.69 8.52
CA TYR A 54 2.60 -6.20 8.08
C TYR A 54 2.18 -7.46 8.83
N LYS A 55 3.08 -8.44 8.90
CA LYS A 55 2.82 -9.71 9.60
C LYS A 55 2.67 -9.50 11.10
N SER A 56 3.51 -8.67 11.72
CA SER A 56 3.47 -8.41 13.17
C SER A 56 2.17 -7.73 13.61
N VAL A 57 1.78 -6.66 12.91
CA VAL A 57 0.54 -5.92 13.18
C VAL A 57 -0.70 -6.81 12.95
N THR A 58 -0.69 -7.61 11.89
CA THR A 58 -1.78 -8.57 11.60
C THR A 58 -1.87 -9.66 12.68
N ALA A 59 -0.73 -10.19 13.13
CA ALA A 59 -0.68 -11.19 14.21
C ALA A 59 -1.17 -10.64 15.55
N ALA A 60 -1.04 -9.33 15.79
CA ALA A 60 -1.61 -8.64 16.94
C ALA A 60 -3.13 -8.39 16.83
N GLY A 61 -3.79 -8.88 15.78
CA GLY A 61 -5.24 -8.77 15.58
C GLY A 61 -5.70 -7.40 15.06
N LYS A 62 -4.78 -6.51 14.66
CA LYS A 62 -5.11 -5.20 14.10
C LYS A 62 -5.53 -5.37 12.63
N LYS A 63 -6.65 -4.76 12.24
CA LYS A 63 -7.17 -4.84 10.87
C LYS A 63 -6.57 -3.73 10.02
N TRP A 64 -5.73 -4.09 9.07
CA TRP A 64 -5.19 -3.14 8.10
C TRP A 64 -4.86 -3.81 6.78
N GLN A 65 -4.72 -3.00 5.75
CA GLN A 65 -4.36 -3.47 4.42
C GLN A 65 -3.38 -2.52 3.76
N ILE A 66 -2.62 -3.03 2.80
CA ILE A 66 -1.75 -2.24 1.93
C ILE A 66 -2.17 -2.47 0.47
N VAL A 67 -2.14 -1.42 -0.34
CA VAL A 67 -2.28 -1.48 -1.79
C VAL A 67 -0.97 -1.04 -2.39
N PHE A 68 -0.31 -1.97 -3.08
CA PHE A 68 0.90 -1.73 -3.85
C PHE A 68 0.55 -0.98 -5.12
N ILE A 69 1.25 0.13 -5.34
CA ILE A 69 1.13 0.99 -6.51
C ILE A 69 2.47 0.90 -7.23
N SER A 70 2.50 0.08 -8.28
CA SER A 70 3.75 -0.24 -8.95
C SER A 70 4.25 0.88 -9.86
N PHE A 71 5.53 1.18 -9.74
CA PHE A 71 6.31 2.05 -10.63
C PHE A 71 7.23 1.22 -11.55
N ASP A 72 7.02 -0.10 -11.61
CA ASP A 72 7.68 -0.94 -12.59
C ASP A 72 7.27 -0.56 -14.01
N ARG A 73 8.16 -0.82 -14.97
CA ARG A 73 7.99 -0.41 -16.37
C ARG A 73 7.21 -1.42 -17.20
N ASP A 74 7.02 -2.62 -16.65
CA ASP A 74 6.35 -3.73 -17.30
C ASP A 74 5.63 -4.60 -16.26
N ILE A 75 4.59 -5.29 -16.73
CA ILE A 75 3.74 -6.14 -15.88
C ILE A 75 4.49 -7.32 -15.26
N THR A 76 5.51 -7.85 -15.94
CA THR A 76 6.27 -9.01 -15.47
C THR A 76 7.08 -8.63 -14.24
N SER A 77 7.87 -7.55 -14.33
CA SER A 77 8.63 -6.98 -13.21
C SER A 77 7.71 -6.62 -12.04
N CYS A 78 6.54 -6.03 -12.32
CA CYS A 78 5.53 -5.72 -11.31
C CYS A 78 5.07 -7.00 -10.57
N LYS A 79 4.69 -8.04 -11.32
CA LYS A 79 4.18 -9.30 -10.75
C LYS A 79 5.25 -10.04 -9.96
N ASP A 80 6.47 -10.14 -10.49
CA ASP A 80 7.59 -10.81 -9.83
C ASP A 80 7.87 -10.19 -8.46
N TYR A 81 7.85 -8.86 -8.39
CA TYR A 81 8.06 -8.16 -7.13
C TYR A 81 6.84 -8.23 -6.21
N TYR A 82 5.64 -8.04 -6.75
CA TYR A 82 4.39 -8.20 -6.00
C TYR A 82 4.27 -9.59 -5.36
N ASN A 83 4.77 -10.65 -5.99
CA ASN A 83 4.76 -12.01 -5.45
C ASN A 83 5.49 -12.13 -4.10
N THR A 84 6.42 -11.22 -3.79
CA THR A 84 7.12 -11.18 -2.49
C THR A 84 6.32 -10.50 -1.37
N MET A 85 5.16 -9.90 -1.69
CA MET A 85 4.37 -9.05 -0.80
C MET A 85 3.06 -9.72 -0.36
N PRO A 86 2.62 -9.61 0.91
CA PRO A 86 1.41 -10.27 1.42
C PRO A 86 0.10 -9.45 1.26
N TRP A 87 0.12 -8.38 0.48
CA TRP A 87 -0.98 -7.40 0.38
C TRP A 87 -1.56 -7.30 -1.04
N LEU A 88 -2.35 -6.26 -1.33
CA LEU A 88 -3.06 -6.08 -2.61
C LEU A 88 -2.27 -5.24 -3.61
N LEU A 89 -2.64 -5.29 -4.88
CA LEU A 89 -2.03 -4.56 -5.99
C LEU A 89 -3.08 -3.67 -6.65
N LEU A 90 -2.77 -2.40 -6.88
CA LEU A 90 -3.53 -1.57 -7.81
C LEU A 90 -3.29 -2.11 -9.24
N PRO A 91 -4.34 -2.33 -10.06
CA PRO A 91 -4.16 -2.84 -11.41
C PRO A 91 -3.07 -2.07 -12.16
N PHE A 92 -2.13 -2.79 -12.79
CA PHE A 92 -0.92 -2.20 -13.34
C PHE A 92 -1.21 -1.11 -14.40
N ASP A 93 -2.25 -1.35 -15.21
CA ASP A 93 -2.71 -0.44 -16.27
C ASP A 93 -3.67 0.65 -15.74
N SER A 94 -3.74 0.86 -14.42
CA SER A 94 -4.59 1.89 -13.83
C SER A 94 -3.99 3.29 -13.99
N ASP A 95 -4.76 4.19 -14.60
CA ASP A 95 -4.43 5.62 -14.68
C ASP A 95 -4.37 6.31 -13.31
N LEU A 96 -4.87 5.66 -12.25
CA LEU A 96 -4.89 6.20 -10.89
C LEU A 96 -3.49 6.35 -10.29
N LYS A 97 -2.49 5.61 -10.79
CA LYS A 97 -1.10 5.69 -10.29
C LYS A 97 -0.58 7.12 -10.28
N GLU A 98 -0.73 7.84 -11.40
CA GLU A 98 -0.23 9.21 -11.56
C GLU A 98 -1.03 10.17 -10.68
N GLN A 99 -2.35 10.06 -10.70
CA GLN A 99 -3.25 10.88 -9.87
C GLN A 99 -2.96 10.72 -8.38
N LEU A 100 -2.73 9.50 -7.89
CA LEU A 100 -2.38 9.21 -6.50
C LEU A 100 -1.02 9.81 -6.14
N SER A 101 -0.05 9.70 -7.05
CA SER A 101 1.29 10.25 -6.83
C SER A 101 1.27 11.77 -6.70
N GLU A 102 0.48 12.45 -7.55
CA GLU A 102 0.26 13.89 -7.46
C GLU A 102 -0.50 14.28 -6.19
N THR A 103 -1.61 13.60 -5.90
CA THR A 103 -2.47 13.86 -4.73
C THR A 103 -1.71 13.80 -3.42
N TYR A 104 -0.82 12.82 -3.27
CA TYR A 104 -0.02 12.62 -2.05
C TYR A 104 1.40 13.19 -2.15
N GLY A 105 1.74 13.90 -3.22
CA GLY A 105 3.05 14.55 -3.39
C GLY A 105 4.23 13.59 -3.45
N VAL A 106 4.03 12.38 -3.99
CA VAL A 106 5.07 11.35 -4.12
C VAL A 106 6.06 11.76 -5.20
N ARG A 107 7.24 12.22 -4.78
CA ARG A 107 8.35 12.63 -5.68
C ARG A 107 9.45 11.58 -5.83
N GLY A 108 9.37 10.49 -5.08
CA GLY A 108 10.37 9.43 -5.08
C GLY A 108 9.86 8.18 -4.37
N ILE A 109 10.49 7.05 -4.68
CA ILE A 109 10.15 5.73 -4.13
C ILE A 109 11.35 5.15 -3.34
N PRO A 110 11.11 4.32 -2.31
CA PRO A 110 9.80 3.91 -1.82
C PRO A 110 9.10 5.01 -1.03
N ALA A 111 7.77 5.12 -1.19
CA ALA A 111 6.90 5.96 -0.39
C ALA A 111 5.73 5.12 0.15
N LEU A 112 5.34 5.39 1.40
CA LEU A 112 4.22 4.71 2.05
C LEU A 112 3.36 5.76 2.74
N ILE A 113 2.12 5.86 2.30
CA ILE A 113 1.13 6.83 2.78
C ILE A 113 0.05 6.06 3.53
N PHE A 114 -0.30 6.51 4.73
CA PHE A 114 -1.41 5.93 5.47
C PHE A 114 -2.63 6.84 5.39
N ILE A 115 -3.77 6.24 5.08
CA ILE A 115 -5.08 6.91 5.04
C ILE A 115 -6.09 6.15 5.89
N ASP A 116 -7.09 6.87 6.36
CA ASP A 116 -8.27 6.30 7.00
C ASP A 116 -9.19 5.72 5.90
N PRO A 117 -9.39 4.39 5.84
CA PRO A 117 -10.21 3.79 4.80
C PRO A 117 -11.71 4.12 4.90
N LYS A 118 -12.19 4.61 6.04
CA LYS A 118 -13.61 4.97 6.23
C LYS A 118 -13.89 6.34 5.63
N THR A 119 -12.97 7.28 5.81
CA THR A 119 -13.13 8.69 5.42
C THR A 119 -12.32 9.09 4.19
N GLY A 120 -11.32 8.30 3.79
CA GLY A 120 -10.35 8.65 2.74
C GLY A 120 -9.34 9.72 3.16
N LYS A 121 -9.33 10.14 4.43
CA LYS A 121 -8.44 11.21 4.91
C LYS A 121 -7.02 10.71 5.13
N LEU A 122 -6.06 11.57 4.83
CA LEU A 122 -4.66 11.36 5.15
C LEU A 122 -4.47 11.20 6.68
N ILE A 123 -3.82 10.11 7.08
CA ILE A 123 -3.33 9.92 8.45
C ILE A 123 -1.88 10.37 8.53
N THR A 124 -1.01 9.83 7.67
CA THR A 124 0.38 10.29 7.56
C THR A 124 0.95 10.05 6.17
N ALA A 125 1.72 11.03 5.68
CA ALA A 125 2.51 10.89 4.45
C ALA A 125 3.90 10.30 4.70
N ASN A 126 4.29 10.12 5.97
CA ASN A 126 5.61 9.63 6.38
C ASN A 126 5.58 8.17 6.85
N GLY A 127 4.65 7.37 6.31
CA GLY A 127 4.44 5.98 6.73
C GLY A 127 5.70 5.11 6.59
N ARG A 128 6.55 5.39 5.59
CA ARG A 128 7.85 4.69 5.43
C ARG A 128 8.73 4.87 6.67
N GLN A 129 8.94 6.12 7.07
CA GLN A 129 9.78 6.44 8.22
C GLN A 129 9.16 5.89 9.52
N ALA A 130 7.83 5.96 9.65
CA ALA A 130 7.12 5.42 10.81
C ALA A 130 7.37 3.91 10.96
N VAL A 131 7.28 3.13 9.87
CA VAL A 131 7.56 1.69 9.88
C VAL A 131 9.04 1.38 10.12
N GLU A 132 9.96 2.15 9.53
CA GLU A 132 11.41 1.96 9.79
C GLU A 132 11.77 2.16 11.27
N GLN A 133 11.08 3.07 11.97
CA GLN A 133 11.27 3.36 13.40
C GLN A 133 10.47 2.43 14.34
N ASP A 134 9.47 1.73 13.83
CA ASP A 134 8.57 0.86 14.60
C ASP A 134 8.23 -0.40 13.78
N LYS A 135 9.23 -1.26 13.63
CA LYS A 135 9.15 -2.47 12.79
C LYS A 135 8.11 -3.47 13.29
N THR A 136 7.77 -3.44 14.58
CA THR A 136 6.76 -4.32 15.21
C THR A 136 5.36 -3.71 15.20
N GLY A 137 5.22 -2.41 14.87
CA GLY A 137 3.93 -1.73 14.79
C GLY A 137 3.25 -1.53 16.15
N GLU A 138 4.05 -1.30 17.18
CA GLU A 138 3.58 -0.96 18.53
C GLU A 138 2.81 0.36 18.53
N LYS A 139 3.25 1.33 17.70
CA LYS A 139 2.67 2.67 17.56
C LYS A 139 1.58 2.76 16.48
N PHE A 140 1.17 1.63 15.89
CA PHE A 140 0.04 1.61 14.95
C PHE A 140 -1.17 2.36 15.56
N PRO A 141 -1.88 3.22 14.80
CA PRO A 141 -1.81 3.40 13.34
C PRO A 141 -0.84 4.51 12.87
N TRP A 142 0.16 4.88 13.69
CA TRP A 142 1.17 5.89 13.35
C TRP A 142 0.58 7.26 12.99
N LYS A 143 -0.36 7.71 13.85
CA LYS A 143 -0.94 9.06 13.84
C LYS A 143 -0.04 10.07 14.51
#